data_AF-A0A672QBL8-F1
#
_entry.id   AF-A0A672QBL8-F1
#
_cell.length_a   1.000
_cell.length_b   1.000
_cell.length_c   1.000
_cell.angle_alpha   90.00
_cell.angle_beta   90.00
_cell.angle_gamma   90.00
#
_symmetry.space_group_name_H-M   'P 1'
#
loop_
_entity.id
_entity.type
_entity.pdbx_description
1 polymer ?
#
loop_
_entity_poly.entity_id
_entity_poly.type
_entity_poly.pdbx_seq_one_letter_code
_entity_poly.pdbx_strand_id
1 'polypeptide(L)'
;MLIQCRNRSFLFFQKKNRAQEGEKHIKDIKLQDGSGTCSSEENHLEAYECQLKRLHAVLTASGDQERDQLLKDHPGDICTLVHSIIEKVKTEMTADLNDLHEKQTRSTLERHQSATEELQRLHNEEKNILNESHAASENALKDQIEGLTSELKLFNELKCRAEGSTLKRDLQRNIETHGSPGAFWEQEQESLLFVIEMKRDRLQDQGNKLLQMETLVEKNLSLEDQLLQALQQSEDYSVRIDNYQSLIQYVYVNLQIILIG
;
A
#
# COMPACT_ATOMS: atom_id res chain seq x y z
N MET A 1 1.14 3.04 -5.12
CA MET A 1 -0.33 3.17 -4.96
C MET A 1 -0.78 4.25 -5.94
N LEU A 2 -1.88 4.04 -6.69
CA LEU A 2 -2.30 4.76 -7.92
C LEU A 2 -1.57 4.21 -9.15
N ILE A 3 -2.21 3.68 -10.20
CA ILE A 3 -3.37 4.21 -10.93
C ILE A 3 -4.30 3.06 -11.36
N GLN A 4 -5.50 3.00 -10.78
CA GLN A 4 -6.67 2.28 -11.30
C GLN A 4 -7.71 3.31 -11.74
N CYS A 5 -7.48 3.97 -12.86
CA CYS A 5 -8.51 4.82 -13.51
C CYS A 5 -8.56 4.51 -15.01
N ARG A 6 -8.95 3.27 -15.34
CA ARG A 6 -9.40 2.89 -16.67
C ARG A 6 -10.52 1.88 -16.49
N ASN A 7 -11.74 2.29 -16.83
CA ASN A 7 -12.96 1.48 -17.05
C ASN A 7 -14.20 2.00 -16.31
N ARG A 8 -14.70 3.18 -16.68
CA ARG A 8 -16.11 3.50 -16.37
C ARG A 8 -16.87 4.18 -17.49
N SER A 9 -16.21 4.94 -18.37
CA SER A 9 -16.92 5.64 -19.45
C SER A 9 -17.24 4.78 -20.69
N PHE A 10 -16.57 3.65 -20.92
CA PHE A 10 -16.81 2.83 -22.13
C PHE A 10 -17.97 1.82 -21.99
N LEU A 11 -18.43 1.54 -20.76
CA LEU A 11 -19.47 0.52 -20.50
C LEU A 11 -20.91 1.04 -20.62
N PHE A 12 -21.10 2.36 -20.71
CA PHE A 12 -22.45 2.93 -20.78
C PHE A 12 -23.05 2.94 -22.21
N PHE A 13 -22.21 2.85 -23.25
CA PHE A 13 -22.68 2.96 -24.64
C PHE A 13 -23.05 1.61 -25.29
N GLN A 14 -22.64 0.47 -24.72
CA GLN A 14 -22.85 -0.84 -25.35
C GLN A 14 -24.10 -1.61 -24.87
N LYS A 15 -24.76 -1.16 -23.80
CA LYS A 15 -25.81 -1.93 -23.12
C LYS A 15 -27.25 -1.64 -23.59
N LYS A 16 -27.45 -0.72 -24.54
CA LYS A 16 -28.80 -0.29 -24.97
C LYS A 16 -29.34 -0.92 -26.27
N ASN A 17 -28.53 -1.71 -26.99
CA ASN A 17 -28.91 -2.25 -28.32
C ASN A 17 -29.09 -3.78 -28.40
N ARG A 18 -29.40 -4.47 -27.30
CA ARG A 18 -29.71 -5.92 -27.33
C ARG A 18 -30.92 -6.27 -26.50
N ALA A 19 -32.12 -5.89 -26.96
CA ALA A 19 -33.37 -6.44 -26.46
C ALA A 19 -34.52 -6.12 -27.42
N GLN A 20 -34.56 -6.78 -28.58
CA GLN A 20 -35.81 -7.04 -29.32
C GLN A 20 -35.46 -7.89 -30.56
N GLU A 21 -35.51 -9.21 -30.42
CA GLU A 21 -35.71 -10.12 -31.55
C GLU A 21 -36.09 -11.50 -31.02
N GLY A 22 -37.28 -11.97 -31.41
CA GLY A 22 -37.72 -13.36 -31.32
C GLY A 22 -38.74 -13.66 -30.21
N GLU A 23 -40.01 -13.85 -30.57
CA GLU A 23 -40.62 -15.19 -30.56
C GLU A 23 -42.01 -15.20 -31.24
N LYS A 24 -42.11 -16.01 -32.29
CA LYS A 24 -43.34 -16.40 -32.98
C LYS A 24 -44.04 -17.48 -32.15
N HIS A 25 -45.35 -17.36 -31.96
CA HIS A 25 -46.19 -18.51 -31.60
C HIS A 25 -47.24 -18.75 -32.68
N ILE A 26 -46.96 -19.73 -33.53
CA ILE A 26 -47.93 -20.45 -34.34
C ILE A 26 -48.68 -21.38 -33.38
N LYS A 27 -50.01 -21.41 -33.45
CA LYS A 27 -50.83 -22.48 -32.89
C LYS A 27 -51.72 -23.02 -33.99
N ASP A 28 -51.38 -24.24 -34.40
CA ASP A 28 -52.20 -25.12 -35.21
C ASP A 28 -53.52 -25.43 -34.48
N ILE A 29 -54.65 -25.27 -35.16
CA ILE A 29 -55.89 -25.94 -34.78
C ILE A 29 -56.28 -26.87 -35.93
N LYS A 30 -56.26 -28.15 -35.56
CA LYS A 30 -56.51 -29.35 -36.32
C LYS A 30 -58.00 -29.44 -36.64
N LEU A 31 -58.33 -29.49 -37.94
CA LEU A 31 -59.63 -29.92 -38.44
C LEU A 31 -59.80 -31.42 -38.16
N GLN A 32 -60.87 -31.79 -37.48
CA GLN A 32 -61.40 -33.16 -37.50
C GLN A 32 -62.93 -33.10 -37.42
N ASP A 33 -63.51 -33.23 -38.61
CA ASP A 33 -64.58 -34.15 -39.01
C ASP A 33 -65.74 -34.49 -38.05
N GLY A 34 -66.95 -34.49 -38.62
CA GLY A 34 -68.21 -34.87 -37.98
C GLY A 34 -69.27 -33.77 -38.10
N SER A 35 -69.85 -33.57 -39.28
CA SER A 35 -71.11 -34.22 -39.66
C SER A 35 -72.22 -34.00 -38.63
N GLY A 36 -73.18 -33.15 -39.00
CA GLY A 36 -74.49 -33.13 -38.36
C GLY A 36 -74.96 -31.75 -37.96
N THR A 37 -75.63 -31.10 -38.90
CA THR A 37 -76.63 -30.03 -38.63
C THR A 37 -76.06 -28.64 -38.37
N CYS A 38 -75.46 -28.02 -39.40
CA CYS A 38 -75.56 -26.56 -39.51
C CYS A 38 -75.61 -26.08 -40.97
N SER A 39 -76.50 -26.66 -41.78
CA SER A 39 -76.97 -26.02 -43.02
C SER A 39 -77.82 -24.77 -42.74
N SER A 40 -77.63 -24.11 -41.60
CA SER A 40 -78.37 -22.94 -41.17
C SER A 40 -77.43 -21.76 -41.04
N GLU A 41 -76.30 -21.85 -40.31
CA GLU A 41 -75.48 -20.67 -39.96
C GLU A 41 -74.57 -20.15 -41.09
N GLU A 42 -73.94 -21.02 -41.89
CA GLU A 42 -73.23 -20.58 -43.11
C GLU A 42 -74.23 -19.99 -44.13
N ASN A 43 -75.38 -20.63 -44.27
CA ASN A 43 -76.50 -20.11 -45.06
C ASN A 43 -77.05 -18.79 -44.50
N HIS A 44 -76.98 -18.54 -43.18
CA HIS A 44 -77.39 -17.28 -42.55
C HIS A 44 -76.35 -16.18 -42.73
N LEU A 45 -75.06 -16.47 -42.60
CA LEU A 45 -73.98 -15.50 -42.81
C LEU A 45 -73.92 -15.07 -44.29
N GLU A 46 -74.07 -16.02 -45.20
CA GLU A 46 -74.20 -15.76 -46.64
C GLU A 46 -75.51 -15.02 -46.97
N ALA A 47 -76.61 -15.31 -46.25
CA ALA A 47 -77.85 -14.55 -46.35
C ALA A 47 -77.70 -13.10 -45.85
N TYR A 48 -76.98 -12.87 -44.75
CA TYR A 48 -76.69 -11.54 -44.22
C TYR A 48 -75.74 -10.76 -45.13
N GLU A 49 -74.72 -11.40 -45.69
CA GLU A 49 -73.85 -10.77 -46.69
C GLU A 49 -74.63 -10.43 -47.96
N CYS A 50 -75.51 -11.30 -48.43
CA CYS A 50 -76.43 -11.00 -49.52
C CYS A 50 -77.41 -9.88 -49.17
N GLN A 51 -77.85 -9.79 -47.91
CA GLN A 51 -78.74 -8.73 -47.45
C GLN A 51 -78.01 -7.39 -47.34
N LEU A 52 -76.75 -7.37 -46.89
CA LEU A 52 -75.88 -6.20 -46.89
C LEU A 52 -75.56 -5.75 -48.32
N LYS A 53 -75.27 -6.67 -49.24
CA LYS A 53 -75.08 -6.36 -50.66
C LYS A 53 -76.35 -5.79 -51.28
N ARG A 54 -77.54 -6.36 -50.99
CA ARG A 54 -78.83 -5.79 -51.42
C ARG A 54 -79.10 -4.42 -50.80
N LEU A 55 -78.83 -4.23 -49.51
CA LEU A 55 -79.00 -2.94 -48.84
C LEU A 55 -78.04 -1.90 -49.39
N HIS A 56 -76.77 -2.23 -49.56
CA HIS A 56 -75.78 -1.37 -50.20
C HIS A 56 -76.20 -1.03 -51.63
N ALA A 57 -76.65 -2.01 -52.41
CA ALA A 57 -77.17 -1.79 -53.76
C ALA A 57 -78.42 -0.90 -53.76
N VAL A 58 -79.38 -1.12 -52.85
CA VAL A 58 -80.60 -0.30 -52.73
C VAL A 58 -80.29 1.11 -52.25
N LEU A 59 -79.37 1.29 -51.29
CA LEU A 59 -78.98 2.61 -50.79
C LEU A 59 -78.12 3.39 -51.79
N THR A 60 -77.29 2.70 -52.58
CA THR A 60 -76.54 3.31 -53.68
C THR A 60 -77.50 3.71 -54.80
N ALA A 61 -78.41 2.79 -55.19
CA ALA A 61 -79.43 3.02 -56.21
C ALA A 61 -80.47 4.07 -55.78
N SER A 62 -80.80 4.16 -54.48
CA SER A 62 -81.66 5.21 -53.95
C SER A 62 -80.91 6.52 -54.02
N GLY A 63 -81.39 7.43 -54.84
CA GLY A 63 -80.73 8.69 -55.09
C GLY A 63 -79.63 8.64 -56.15
N ASP A 64 -79.34 7.50 -56.81
CA ASP A 64 -78.52 7.50 -58.03
C ASP A 64 -79.21 8.35 -59.11
N GLN A 65 -80.50 8.10 -59.37
CA GLN A 65 -81.29 8.86 -60.35
C GLN A 65 -81.41 10.35 -59.98
N GLU A 66 -81.55 10.67 -58.70
CA GLU A 66 -81.65 12.05 -58.21
C GLU A 66 -80.30 12.78 -58.28
N ARG A 67 -79.19 12.09 -57.97
CA ARG A 67 -77.83 12.60 -58.16
C ARG A 67 -77.50 12.80 -59.64
N ASP A 68 -77.89 11.86 -60.50
CA ASP A 68 -77.72 11.96 -61.94
C ASP A 68 -78.52 13.12 -62.55
N GLN A 69 -79.74 13.35 -62.05
CA GLN A 69 -80.55 14.49 -62.45
C GLN A 69 -79.93 15.82 -61.97
N LEU A 70 -79.47 15.89 -60.71
CA LEU A 70 -78.77 17.05 -60.15
C LEU A 70 -77.46 17.37 -60.91
N LEU A 71 -76.71 16.33 -61.30
CA LEU A 71 -75.51 16.42 -62.13
C LEU A 71 -75.80 16.98 -63.52
N LYS A 72 -76.95 16.63 -64.12
CA LYS A 72 -77.39 17.16 -65.42
C LYS A 72 -77.91 18.59 -65.33
N ASP A 73 -78.64 18.92 -64.27
CA ASP A 73 -79.28 20.23 -64.11
C ASP A 73 -78.28 21.32 -63.66
N HIS A 74 -77.27 20.95 -62.86
CA HIS A 74 -76.31 21.89 -62.27
C HIS A 74 -74.83 21.40 -62.35
N PRO A 75 -74.31 21.01 -63.52
CA PRO A 75 -72.97 20.42 -63.64
C PRO A 75 -71.85 21.38 -63.21
N GLY A 76 -71.98 22.68 -63.49
CA GLY A 76 -70.98 23.69 -63.15
C GLY A 76 -70.88 23.96 -61.65
N ASP A 77 -72.02 24.09 -60.97
CA ASP A 77 -72.09 24.40 -59.54
C ASP A 77 -71.54 23.24 -58.70
N ILE A 78 -71.83 22.00 -59.09
CA ILE A 78 -71.27 20.81 -58.44
C ILE A 78 -69.75 20.73 -58.66
N CYS A 79 -69.28 20.98 -59.89
CA CYS A 79 -67.84 20.98 -60.19
C CYS A 79 -67.09 22.05 -59.38
N THR A 80 -67.65 23.26 -59.25
CA THR A 80 -67.04 24.34 -58.46
C THR A 80 -67.03 24.01 -56.97
N LEU A 81 -68.09 23.43 -56.42
CA LEU A 81 -68.14 22.98 -55.03
C LEU A 81 -67.10 21.89 -54.75
N VAL A 82 -66.98 20.87 -55.62
CA VAL A 82 -65.98 19.80 -55.48
C VAL A 82 -64.56 20.39 -55.53
N HIS A 83 -64.26 21.26 -56.49
CA HIS A 83 -62.96 21.96 -56.53
C HIS A 83 -62.71 22.79 -55.27
N SER A 84 -63.73 23.50 -54.77
CA SER A 84 -63.62 24.28 -53.54
C SER A 84 -63.34 23.40 -52.31
N ILE A 85 -63.98 22.24 -52.19
CA ILE A 85 -63.73 21.28 -51.10
C ILE A 85 -62.32 20.70 -51.22
N ILE A 86 -61.90 20.30 -52.42
CA ILE A 86 -60.55 19.78 -52.67
C ILE A 86 -59.49 20.82 -52.30
N GLU A 87 -59.65 22.07 -52.75
CA GLU A 87 -58.70 23.13 -52.40
C GLU A 87 -58.72 23.46 -50.90
N LYS A 88 -59.89 23.42 -50.25
CA LYS A 88 -59.98 23.63 -48.79
C LYS A 88 -59.28 22.50 -48.00
N VAL A 89 -59.55 21.25 -48.34
CA VAL A 89 -58.89 20.09 -47.72
C VAL A 89 -57.39 20.11 -47.97
N LYS A 90 -56.97 20.44 -49.19
CA LYS A 90 -55.56 20.54 -49.55
C LYS A 90 -54.87 21.66 -48.76
N THR A 91 -55.48 22.84 -48.68
CA THR A 91 -54.91 23.98 -47.93
C THR A 91 -54.83 23.68 -46.43
N GLU A 92 -55.90 23.18 -45.81
CA GLU A 92 -55.90 22.76 -44.39
C GLU A 92 -54.86 21.67 -44.12
N MET A 93 -54.83 20.59 -44.93
CA MET A 93 -53.84 19.51 -44.79
C MET A 93 -52.40 20.02 -44.95
N THR A 94 -52.14 20.93 -45.91
CA THR A 94 -50.79 21.51 -46.07
C THR A 94 -50.41 22.42 -44.93
N ALA A 95 -51.36 23.15 -44.33
CA ALA A 95 -51.10 23.98 -43.16
C ALA A 95 -50.76 23.11 -41.94
N ASP A 96 -51.55 22.08 -41.66
CA ASP A 96 -51.31 21.15 -40.55
C ASP A 96 -49.95 20.43 -40.69
N LEU A 97 -49.60 19.99 -41.91
CA LEU A 97 -48.33 19.33 -42.17
C LEU A 97 -47.14 20.29 -42.00
N ASN A 98 -47.29 21.55 -42.43
CA ASN A 98 -46.27 22.58 -42.24
C ASN A 98 -46.09 22.92 -40.76
N ASP A 99 -47.16 23.09 -39.99
CA ASP A 99 -47.12 23.38 -38.56
C ASP A 99 -46.45 22.24 -37.78
N LEU A 100 -46.77 20.98 -38.13
CA LEU A 100 -46.12 19.81 -37.55
C LEU A 100 -44.62 19.79 -37.90
N HIS A 101 -44.27 20.03 -39.15
CA HIS A 101 -42.87 20.06 -39.61
C HIS A 101 -42.07 21.18 -38.94
N GLU A 102 -42.65 22.38 -38.80
CA GLU A 102 -42.01 23.50 -38.12
C GLU A 102 -41.80 23.20 -36.64
N LYS A 103 -42.82 22.65 -35.96
CA LYS A 103 -42.70 22.24 -34.55
C LYS A 103 -41.65 21.14 -34.36
N GLN A 104 -41.62 20.15 -35.26
CA GLN A 104 -40.62 19.08 -35.22
C GLN A 104 -39.22 19.67 -35.39
N THR A 105 -39.02 20.50 -36.41
CA THR A 105 -37.74 21.16 -36.73
C THR A 105 -37.25 22.02 -35.58
N ARG A 106 -38.15 22.82 -34.98
CA ARG A 106 -37.84 23.66 -33.81
C ARG A 106 -37.41 22.80 -32.62
N SER A 107 -38.15 21.74 -32.31
CA SER A 107 -37.80 20.84 -31.20
C SER A 107 -36.46 20.11 -31.42
N THR A 108 -36.15 19.74 -32.66
CA THR A 108 -34.87 19.10 -32.99
C THR A 108 -33.73 20.09 -32.85
N LEU A 109 -33.91 21.32 -33.33
CA LEU A 109 -32.92 22.38 -33.23
C LEU A 109 -32.61 22.72 -31.77
N GLU A 110 -33.64 22.93 -30.95
CA GLU A 110 -33.49 23.23 -29.51
C GLU A 110 -32.77 22.10 -28.76
N ARG A 111 -33.12 20.84 -29.05
CA ARG A 111 -32.42 19.68 -28.45
C ARG A 111 -30.97 19.59 -28.90
N HIS A 112 -30.69 19.80 -30.18
CA HIS A 112 -29.32 19.80 -30.69
C HIS A 112 -28.51 20.94 -30.08
N GLN A 113 -29.06 22.15 -30.01
CA GLN A 113 -28.43 23.30 -29.40
C GLN A 113 -28.11 23.05 -27.93
N SER A 114 -29.10 22.59 -27.16
CA SER A 114 -28.92 22.27 -25.73
C SER A 114 -27.84 21.20 -25.52
N ALA A 115 -27.84 20.15 -26.35
CA ALA A 115 -26.83 19.09 -26.30
C ALA A 115 -25.43 19.60 -26.64
N THR A 116 -25.30 20.52 -27.61
CA THR A 116 -24.01 21.13 -27.96
C THR A 116 -23.48 22.05 -26.86
N GLU A 117 -24.35 22.84 -26.25
CA GLU A 117 -24.00 23.73 -25.13
C GLU A 117 -23.56 22.92 -23.90
N GLU A 118 -24.28 21.84 -23.58
CA GLU A 118 -23.90 20.93 -22.48
C GLU A 118 -22.56 20.23 -22.76
N LEU A 119 -22.36 19.73 -23.99
CA LEU A 119 -21.10 19.11 -24.38
C LEU A 119 -19.92 20.10 -24.28
N GLN A 120 -20.13 21.35 -24.71
CA GLN A 120 -19.11 22.39 -24.60
C GLN A 120 -18.81 22.76 -23.15
N ARG A 121 -19.83 22.81 -22.28
CA ARG A 121 -19.66 23.02 -20.84
C ARG A 121 -18.81 21.90 -20.22
N LEU A 122 -19.16 20.65 -20.47
CA LEU A 122 -18.43 19.49 -19.95
C LEU A 122 -17.00 19.43 -20.46
N HIS A 123 -16.78 19.73 -21.75
CA HIS A 123 -15.43 19.79 -22.33
C HIS A 123 -14.56 20.85 -21.63
N ASN A 124 -15.11 22.04 -21.39
CA ASN A 124 -14.39 23.11 -20.70
C ASN A 124 -14.10 22.74 -19.24
N GLU A 125 -15.05 22.10 -18.56
CA GLU A 125 -14.88 21.62 -17.19
C GLU A 125 -13.79 20.54 -17.09
N GLU A 126 -13.81 19.54 -17.96
CA GLU A 126 -12.78 18.49 -18.03
C GLU A 126 -11.40 19.08 -18.36
N LYS A 127 -11.34 20.02 -19.31
CA LYS A 127 -10.10 20.73 -19.66
C LYS A 127 -9.53 21.50 -18.46
N ASN A 128 -10.39 22.17 -17.69
CA ASN A 128 -9.96 22.92 -16.51
C ASN A 128 -9.41 21.99 -15.43
N ILE A 129 -10.13 20.90 -15.11
CA ILE A 129 -9.69 19.90 -14.13
C ILE A 129 -8.34 19.28 -14.56
N LEU A 130 -8.18 18.98 -15.85
CA LEU A 130 -6.94 18.43 -16.38
C LEU A 130 -5.78 19.42 -16.25
N ASN A 131 -6.01 20.70 -16.58
CA ASN A 131 -5.02 21.75 -16.43
C ASN A 131 -4.62 21.98 -14.98
N GLU A 132 -5.58 22.00 -14.04
CA GLU A 132 -5.32 22.15 -12.61
C GLU A 132 -4.50 20.96 -12.08
N SER A 133 -4.88 19.74 -12.44
CA SER A 133 -4.14 18.51 -12.07
C SER A 133 -2.71 18.51 -12.63
N HIS A 134 -2.54 18.94 -13.88
CA HIS A 134 -1.24 19.08 -14.51
C HIS A 134 -0.39 20.13 -13.78
N ALA A 135 -0.92 21.32 -13.53
CA ALA A 135 -0.21 22.39 -12.83
C ALA A 135 0.18 21.97 -11.39
N ALA A 136 -0.69 21.28 -10.68
CA ALA A 136 -0.39 20.74 -9.35
C ALA A 136 0.77 19.72 -9.41
N SER A 137 0.75 18.81 -10.37
CA SER A 137 1.80 17.81 -10.56
C SER A 137 3.13 18.45 -10.99
N GLU A 138 3.08 19.44 -11.88
CA GLU A 138 4.25 20.19 -12.34
C GLU A 138 4.90 20.96 -11.18
N ASN A 139 4.12 21.64 -10.36
CA ASN A 139 4.62 22.36 -9.18
C ASN A 139 5.25 21.39 -8.16
N ALA A 140 4.58 20.27 -7.88
CA ALA A 140 5.14 19.26 -6.98
C ALA A 140 6.49 18.69 -7.47
N LEU A 141 6.67 18.54 -8.79
CA LEU A 141 7.95 18.12 -9.38
C LEU A 141 8.99 19.24 -9.31
N LYS A 142 8.62 20.50 -9.52
CA LYS A 142 9.52 21.66 -9.36
C LYS A 142 10.04 21.75 -7.92
N ASP A 143 9.18 21.59 -6.93
CA ASP A 143 9.56 21.61 -5.51
C ASP A 143 10.54 20.47 -5.18
N GLN A 144 10.31 19.27 -5.72
CA GLN A 144 11.24 18.15 -5.57
C GLN A 144 12.60 18.41 -6.22
N ILE A 145 12.62 18.99 -7.42
CA ILE A 145 13.86 19.35 -8.12
C ILE A 145 14.63 20.39 -7.31
N GLU A 146 13.95 21.41 -6.77
CA GLU A 146 14.58 22.43 -5.93
C GLU A 146 15.17 21.81 -4.65
N GLY A 147 14.41 20.94 -3.98
CA GLY A 147 14.86 20.18 -2.81
C GLY A 147 16.13 19.38 -3.09
N LEU A 148 16.11 18.52 -4.11
CA LEU A 148 17.28 17.71 -4.52
C LEU A 148 18.47 18.57 -4.93
N THR A 149 18.22 19.71 -5.60
CA THR A 149 19.28 20.64 -6.00
C THR A 149 19.93 21.27 -4.78
N SER A 150 19.15 21.61 -3.75
CA SER A 150 19.68 22.15 -2.48
C SER A 150 20.50 21.12 -1.71
N GLU A 151 20.03 19.87 -1.65
CA GLU A 151 20.73 18.76 -1.00
C GLU A 151 22.06 18.44 -1.70
N LEU A 152 22.06 18.43 -3.04
CA LEU A 152 23.26 18.22 -3.85
C LEU A 152 24.29 19.33 -3.61
N LYS A 153 23.86 20.59 -3.49
CA LYS A 153 24.75 21.71 -3.15
C LYS A 153 25.39 21.51 -1.77
N LEU A 154 24.58 21.20 -0.75
CA LEU A 154 25.05 20.95 0.61
C LEU A 154 26.03 19.77 0.68
N PHE A 155 25.73 18.68 -0.04
CA PHE A 155 26.63 17.53 -0.13
C PHE A 155 27.98 17.91 -0.75
N ASN A 156 27.98 18.68 -1.84
CA ASN A 156 29.22 19.15 -2.47
C ASN A 156 30.01 20.08 -1.55
N GLU A 157 29.35 20.97 -0.82
CA GLU A 157 30.00 21.84 0.18
C GLU A 157 30.66 21.02 1.30
N LEU A 158 29.95 20.03 1.85
CA LEU A 158 30.48 19.11 2.87
C LEU A 158 31.66 18.31 2.35
N LYS A 159 31.57 17.79 1.12
CA LYS A 159 32.66 17.09 0.45
C LYS A 159 33.88 17.99 0.31
N CYS A 160 33.73 19.21 -0.20
CA CYS A 160 34.83 20.18 -0.32
C CYS A 160 35.43 20.53 1.06
N ARG A 161 34.60 20.68 2.10
CA ARG A 161 35.06 20.95 3.47
C ARG A 161 35.84 19.76 4.05
N ALA A 162 35.38 18.54 3.83
CA ALA A 162 36.07 17.32 4.24
C ALA A 162 37.40 17.17 3.48
N GLU A 163 37.43 17.51 2.19
CA GLU A 163 38.64 17.53 1.37
C GLU A 163 39.64 18.61 1.81
N GLY A 164 39.17 19.79 2.22
CA GLY A 164 40.00 20.90 2.69
C GLY A 164 40.36 20.84 4.18
N SER A 165 39.84 19.87 4.92
CA SER A 165 39.96 19.80 6.37
C SER A 165 41.40 19.55 6.82
N THR A 166 41.76 20.12 7.97
CA THR A 166 43.05 19.87 8.64
C THR A 166 43.25 18.39 8.90
N LEU A 167 42.20 17.67 9.31
CA LEU A 167 42.25 16.24 9.54
C LEU A 167 42.72 15.47 8.29
N LYS A 168 42.20 15.78 7.10
CA LYS A 168 42.62 15.08 5.87
C LYS A 168 44.10 15.37 5.56
N ARG A 169 44.54 16.62 5.72
CA ARG A 169 45.95 16.99 5.55
C ARG A 169 46.87 16.35 6.58
N ASP A 170 46.45 16.28 7.83
CA ASP A 170 47.25 15.74 8.91
C ASP A 170 47.33 14.22 8.83
N LEU A 171 46.24 13.55 8.44
CA LEU A 171 46.26 12.13 8.08
C LEU A 171 47.21 11.86 6.91
N GLN A 172 47.14 12.65 5.83
CA GLN A 172 48.04 12.51 4.70
C GLN A 172 49.51 12.68 5.10
N ARG A 173 49.82 13.71 5.90
CA ARG A 173 51.16 13.95 6.43
C ARG A 173 51.64 12.80 7.32
N ASN A 174 50.76 12.27 8.17
CA ASN A 174 51.06 11.13 9.04
C ASN A 174 51.37 9.89 8.20
N ILE A 175 50.58 9.62 7.15
CA ILE A 175 50.82 8.54 6.20
C ILE A 175 52.18 8.67 5.52
N GLU A 176 52.54 9.88 5.09
CA GLU A 176 53.83 10.16 4.44
C GLU A 176 55.01 10.02 5.42
N THR A 177 54.83 10.40 6.68
CA THR A 177 55.91 10.41 7.68
C THR A 177 56.13 9.04 8.33
N HIS A 178 55.04 8.33 8.60
CA HIS A 178 55.05 7.12 9.43
C HIS A 178 54.58 5.87 8.68
N GLY A 179 54.25 5.98 7.39
CA GLY A 179 53.61 4.90 6.64
C GLY A 179 52.11 4.81 6.95
N SER A 180 51.44 3.79 6.42
CA SER A 180 50.00 3.63 6.67
C SER A 180 49.74 3.57 8.19
N PRO A 181 48.61 4.12 8.70
CA PRO A 181 48.35 4.13 10.14
C PRO A 181 48.37 2.72 10.73
N GLY A 182 48.00 1.70 9.93
CA GLY A 182 48.11 0.30 10.32
C GLY A 182 49.54 -0.11 10.70
N ALA A 183 50.54 0.15 9.84
CA ALA A 183 51.92 -0.29 10.09
C ALA A 183 52.55 0.42 11.30
N PHE A 184 52.28 1.71 11.50
CA PHE A 184 52.77 2.44 12.67
C PHE A 184 52.18 1.91 13.98
N TRP A 185 50.86 1.69 14.03
CA TRP A 185 50.20 1.16 15.23
C TRP A 185 50.55 -0.31 15.49
N GLU A 186 50.75 -1.11 14.45
CA GLU A 186 51.26 -2.49 14.57
C GLU A 186 52.66 -2.50 15.19
N GLN A 187 53.58 -1.65 14.71
CA GLN A 187 54.92 -1.54 15.26
C GLN A 187 54.92 -1.07 16.73
N GLU A 188 54.08 -0.10 17.07
CA GLU A 188 53.94 0.36 18.47
C GLU A 188 53.36 -0.75 19.37
N GLN A 189 52.39 -1.53 18.85
CA GLN A 189 51.82 -2.67 19.57
C GLN A 189 52.86 -3.78 19.80
N GLU A 190 53.72 -4.08 18.82
CA GLU A 190 54.83 -5.02 18.97
C GLU A 190 55.85 -4.54 20.01
N SER A 191 56.19 -3.25 20.00
CA SER A 191 57.08 -2.62 20.99
C SER A 191 56.53 -2.74 22.42
N LEU A 192 55.23 -2.48 22.60
CA LEU A 192 54.57 -2.61 23.90
C LEU A 192 54.53 -4.06 24.39
N LEU A 193 54.30 -5.03 23.50
CA LEU A 193 54.30 -6.45 23.84
C LEU A 193 55.66 -6.88 24.43
N PHE A 194 56.76 -6.46 23.81
CA PHE A 194 58.11 -6.74 24.31
C PHE A 194 58.35 -6.21 25.73
N VAL A 195 57.92 -4.97 26.01
CA VAL A 195 58.07 -4.37 27.35
C VAL A 195 57.21 -5.12 28.38
N ILE A 196 56.01 -5.56 28.01
CA ILE A 196 55.14 -6.35 28.89
C ILE A 196 55.79 -7.69 29.22
N GLU A 197 56.36 -8.37 28.23
CA GLU A 197 57.09 -9.64 28.42
C GLU A 197 58.28 -9.46 29.38
N MET A 198 59.12 -8.46 29.13
CA MET A 198 60.23 -8.15 30.03
C MET A 198 59.78 -7.86 31.47
N LYS A 199 58.67 -7.12 31.65
CA LYS A 199 58.12 -6.84 32.98
C LYS A 199 57.54 -8.10 33.63
N ARG A 200 56.92 -8.99 32.86
CA ARG A 200 56.40 -10.27 33.34
C ARG A 200 57.53 -11.15 33.88
N ASP A 201 58.62 -11.30 33.13
CA ASP A 201 59.76 -12.12 33.54
C ASP A 201 60.41 -11.58 34.81
N ARG A 202 60.58 -10.25 34.90
CA ARG A 202 61.11 -9.59 36.11
C ARG A 202 60.19 -9.79 37.32
N LEU A 203 58.87 -9.72 37.14
CA LEU A 203 57.90 -9.99 38.21
C LEU A 203 57.95 -11.45 38.66
N GLN A 204 58.10 -12.39 37.72
CA GLN A 204 58.25 -13.81 38.04
C GLN A 204 59.53 -14.07 38.85
N ASP A 205 60.65 -13.47 38.47
CA ASP A 205 61.91 -13.57 39.23
C ASP A 205 61.78 -13.00 40.64
N GLN A 206 61.09 -11.86 40.79
CA GLN A 206 60.81 -11.28 42.09
C GLN A 206 59.89 -12.19 42.92
N GLY A 207 58.88 -12.80 42.30
CA GLY A 207 58.00 -13.79 42.95
C GLY A 207 58.76 -15.01 43.46
N ASN A 208 59.68 -15.55 42.66
CA ASN A 208 60.53 -16.68 43.07
C ASN A 208 61.42 -16.33 44.27
N LYS A 209 61.97 -15.11 44.32
CA LYS A 209 62.77 -14.63 45.47
C LYS A 209 61.92 -14.47 46.73
N LEU A 210 60.69 -13.97 46.59
CA LEU A 210 59.76 -13.86 47.72
C LEU A 210 59.45 -15.24 48.30
N LEU A 211 59.17 -16.24 47.45
CA LEU A 211 58.91 -17.61 47.92
C LEU A 211 60.12 -18.22 48.66
N GLN A 212 61.34 -17.94 48.19
CA GLN A 212 62.56 -18.36 48.90
C GLN A 212 62.69 -17.67 50.26
N MET A 213 62.37 -16.37 50.34
CA MET A 213 62.36 -15.64 51.62
C MET A 213 61.29 -16.19 52.57
N GLU A 214 60.08 -16.49 52.10
CA GLU A 214 59.03 -17.12 52.91
C GLU A 214 59.52 -18.46 53.49
N THR A 215 60.15 -19.30 52.67
CA THR A 215 60.75 -20.57 53.13
C THR A 215 61.84 -20.35 54.20
N LEU A 216 62.65 -19.30 54.08
CA LEU A 216 63.67 -18.97 55.08
C LEU A 216 63.06 -18.47 56.39
N VAL A 217 61.98 -17.69 56.31
CA VAL A 217 61.24 -17.23 57.50
C VAL A 217 60.64 -18.42 58.25
N GLU A 218 59.99 -19.36 57.54
CA GLU A 218 59.45 -20.59 58.17
C GLU A 218 60.53 -21.42 58.88
N LYS A 219 61.70 -21.57 58.24
CA LYS A 219 62.84 -22.25 58.86
C LYS A 219 63.37 -21.51 60.08
N ASN A 220 63.43 -20.18 60.02
CA ASN A 220 63.89 -19.38 61.15
C ASN A 220 62.96 -19.53 62.35
N LEU A 221 61.63 -19.44 62.13
CA LEU A 221 60.63 -19.70 63.17
C LEU A 221 60.79 -21.10 63.78
N SER A 222 60.99 -22.14 62.94
CA SER A 222 61.22 -23.49 63.45
C SER A 222 62.51 -23.63 64.28
N LEU A 223 63.56 -22.89 63.92
CA LEU A 223 64.80 -22.86 64.70
C LEU A 223 64.63 -22.08 66.01
N GLU A 224 63.87 -20.99 66.01
CA GLU A 224 63.51 -20.23 67.22
C GLU A 224 62.72 -21.11 68.21
N ASP A 225 61.75 -21.89 67.72
CA ASP A 225 61.01 -22.87 68.54
C ASP A 225 61.92 -23.94 69.15
N GLN A 226 62.84 -24.49 68.34
CA GLN A 226 63.83 -25.48 68.82
C GLN A 226 64.78 -24.87 69.87
N LEU A 227 65.19 -23.62 69.68
CA LEU A 227 66.03 -22.89 70.63
C LEU A 227 65.30 -22.69 71.95
N LEU A 228 64.03 -22.24 71.91
CA LEU A 228 63.20 -22.08 73.10
C LEU A 228 63.04 -23.41 73.84
N GLN A 229 62.78 -24.50 73.13
CA GLN A 229 62.68 -25.84 73.73
C GLN A 229 64.00 -26.26 74.39
N ALA A 230 65.15 -26.03 73.75
CA ALA A 230 66.46 -26.34 74.31
C ALA A 230 66.77 -25.50 75.56
N LEU A 231 66.41 -24.21 75.56
CA LEU A 231 66.53 -23.34 76.74
C LEU A 231 65.67 -23.85 77.90
N GLN A 232 64.41 -24.20 77.63
CA GLN A 232 63.51 -24.77 78.63
C GLN A 232 64.08 -26.07 79.22
N GLN A 233 64.59 -26.97 78.38
CA GLN A 233 65.25 -28.19 78.85
C GLN A 233 66.47 -27.89 79.72
N SER A 234 67.29 -26.90 79.35
CA SER A 234 68.46 -26.49 80.13
C SER A 234 68.05 -25.96 81.51
N GLU A 235 66.97 -25.19 81.58
CA GLU A 235 66.42 -24.69 82.84
C GLU A 235 65.93 -25.86 83.72
N ASP A 236 65.19 -26.82 83.14
CA ASP A 236 64.76 -28.04 83.83
C ASP A 236 65.95 -28.87 84.39
N TYR A 237 67.06 -28.96 83.65
CA TYR A 237 68.29 -29.60 84.15
C TYR A 237 68.91 -28.82 85.31
N SER A 238 68.98 -27.49 85.22
CA SER A 238 69.50 -26.64 86.29
C SER A 238 68.70 -26.84 87.59
N VAL A 239 67.37 -26.81 87.51
CA VAL A 239 66.48 -27.05 88.66
C VAL A 239 66.71 -28.44 89.26
N ARG A 240 66.88 -29.47 88.43
CA ARG A 240 67.20 -30.82 88.92
C ARG A 240 68.56 -30.88 89.62
N ILE A 241 69.58 -30.21 89.09
CA ILE A 241 70.91 -30.13 89.71
C ILE A 241 70.82 -29.43 91.07
N ASP A 242 70.14 -28.30 91.16
CA ASP A 242 69.96 -27.54 92.41
C ASP A 242 69.25 -28.39 93.49
N ASN A 243 68.26 -29.19 93.08
CA ASN A 243 67.61 -30.16 93.97
C ASN A 243 68.59 -31.25 94.47
N TYR A 244 69.39 -31.85 93.59
CA TYR A 244 70.40 -32.84 94.00
C TYR A 244 71.47 -32.24 94.92
N GLN A 245 71.94 -31.01 94.63
CA GLN A 245 72.90 -30.30 95.48
C GLN A 245 72.33 -30.04 96.88
N SER A 246 71.07 -29.60 96.96
CA SER A 246 70.37 -29.39 98.23
C SER A 246 70.24 -30.69 99.04
N LEU A 247 69.92 -31.81 98.38
CA LEU A 247 69.87 -33.13 99.01
C LEU A 247 71.25 -33.59 99.52
N ILE A 248 72.31 -33.41 98.72
CA ILE A 248 73.68 -33.73 99.11
C ILE A 248 74.07 -32.91 100.35
N GLN A 249 73.78 -31.62 100.35
CA GLN A 249 74.06 -30.74 101.48
C GLN A 249 73.31 -31.17 102.75
N TYR A 250 72.01 -31.53 102.62
CA TYR A 250 71.22 -32.07 103.73
C TYR A 250 71.84 -33.36 104.30
N VAL A 251 72.20 -34.32 103.45
CA VAL A 251 72.83 -35.57 103.88
C VAL A 251 74.17 -35.31 104.56
N TYR A 252 75.01 -34.43 103.99
CA TYR A 252 76.31 -34.08 104.55
C TYR A 252 76.17 -33.47 105.96
N VAL A 253 75.24 -32.53 106.15
CA VAL A 253 74.96 -31.93 107.47
C VAL A 253 74.46 -32.98 108.46
N ASN A 254 73.54 -33.86 108.07
CA ASN A 254 73.04 -34.93 108.96
C ASN A 254 74.14 -35.93 109.34
N LEU A 255 75.00 -36.32 108.40
CA LEU A 255 76.14 -37.20 108.69
C LEU A 255 77.10 -36.54 109.68
N GLN A 256 77.37 -35.25 109.51
CA GLN A 256 78.26 -34.50 110.40
C GLN A 256 77.69 -34.35 111.81
N ILE A 257 76.36 -34.23 111.96
CA ILE A 257 75.68 -34.28 113.26
C ILE A 257 75.83 -35.67 113.92
N ILE A 258 75.66 -36.75 113.17
CA ILE A 258 75.79 -38.14 113.67
C ILE A 258 77.24 -38.47 114.05
N LEU A 259 78.25 -37.92 113.35
CA LEU A 259 79.67 -38.19 113.61
C LEU A 259 80.25 -37.41 114.81
N ILE A 260 79.57 -36.35 115.28
CA ILE A 260 80.06 -35.46 116.36
C ILE A 260 79.31 -35.69 117.69
N GLY A 261 78.11 -36.27 117.66
CA GLY A 261 77.34 -36.69 118.84
C GLY A 261 77.61 -38.13 119.24
#